data_AF-A0A4Q7Z6D5-F1
#
_entry.id   AF-A0A4Q7Z6D5-F1
#
_cell.length_a   1.000
_cell.length_b   1.000
_cell.length_c   1.000
_cell.angle_alpha   90.00
_cell.angle_beta   90.00
_cell.angle_gamma   90.00
#
_symmetry.space_group_name_H-M   'P 1'
#
loop_
_entity.id
_entity.type
_entity.pdbx_description
1 polymer ?
#
loop_
_entity_poly.entity_id
_entity_poly.type
_entity_poly.pdbx_seq_one_letter_code
_entity_poly.pdbx_strand_id
1 'polypeptide(L)'
;MNRIGALIASVRIYLRTLLFDVGFDHYISLQIIPLVYLLVLVVSPPAIAWLVWLAFGFGTATGLAAVFLAPFVFLAWVSCCRVVLELLIVVFRITDQLDEVAVMRESVDKLSTLSEVTVFTRPLTRFLKPASVRDRDRPPPSGPGSRR
;
A
#
# COMPACT_ATOMS: atom_id res chain seq x y z
N MET A 1 -16.94 34.37 11.43
CA MET A 1 -15.57 34.31 10.85
C MET A 1 -15.36 32.91 10.31
N ASN A 2 -15.17 32.80 9.00
CA ASN A 2 -15.52 31.62 8.20
C ASN A 2 -14.54 30.45 8.42
N ARG A 3 -14.98 29.40 9.13
CA ARG A 3 -14.26 28.12 9.32
C ARG A 3 -13.77 27.52 8.00
N ILE A 4 -14.52 27.75 6.92
CA ILE A 4 -14.18 27.32 5.56
C ILE A 4 -12.89 27.99 5.07
N GLY A 5 -12.69 29.28 5.36
CA GLY A 5 -11.46 29.99 4.99
C GLY A 5 -10.23 29.48 5.73
N ALA A 6 -10.39 29.08 6.99
CA ALA A 6 -9.32 28.48 7.79
C ALA A 6 -8.95 27.08 7.27
N LEU A 7 -9.93 26.26 6.90
CA LEU A 7 -9.69 24.95 6.29
C LEU A 7 -8.98 25.08 4.93
N ILE A 8 -9.40 26.02 4.10
CA ILE A 8 -8.75 26.30 2.81
C ILE A 8 -7.30 26.80 3.01
N ALA A 9 -7.04 27.61 4.03
CA ALA A 9 -5.68 28.07 4.35
C ALA A 9 -4.79 26.92 4.83
N SER A 10 -5.28 26.05 5.70
CA SER A 10 -4.56 24.87 6.16
C SER A 10 -4.27 23.92 5.00
N VAL A 11 -5.27 23.57 4.19
CA VAL A 11 -5.12 22.73 3.00
C VAL A 11 -4.09 23.32 2.03
N ARG A 12 -4.10 24.65 1.83
CA ARG A 12 -3.10 25.33 0.98
C ARG A 12 -1.67 25.19 1.51
N ILE A 13 -1.47 25.29 2.82
CA ILE A 13 -0.15 25.15 3.43
C ILE A 13 0.33 23.71 3.28
N TYR A 14 -0.52 22.72 3.58
CA TYR A 14 -0.22 21.30 3.37
C TYR A 14 0.08 20.96 1.91
N LEU A 15 -0.69 21.53 0.96
CA LEU A 15 -0.41 21.37 -0.47
C LEU A 15 0.95 21.98 -0.83
N ARG A 16 1.32 23.14 -0.29
CA ARG A 16 2.62 23.75 -0.58
C ARG A 16 3.79 22.92 -0.04
N THR A 17 3.67 22.33 1.15
CA THR A 17 4.75 21.53 1.75
C THR A 17 4.84 20.13 1.15
N LEU A 18 3.72 19.46 0.86
CA LEU A 18 3.75 18.11 0.25
C LEU A 18 4.00 18.11 -1.26
N LEU A 19 3.48 19.10 -2.01
CA LEU A 19 3.60 19.12 -3.48
C LEU A 19 4.97 19.65 -3.95
N PHE A 20 5.73 20.31 -3.06
CA PHE A 20 7.09 20.81 -3.32
C PHE A 20 8.15 20.12 -2.45
N ASP A 21 7.87 18.95 -1.88
CA ASP A 21 8.93 18.09 -1.34
C ASP A 21 9.46 17.19 -2.46
N VAL A 22 10.58 17.60 -3.06
CA VAL A 22 11.26 16.91 -4.16
C VAL A 22 12.15 15.76 -3.61
N GLY A 23 12.17 15.56 -2.28
CA GLY A 23 12.89 14.50 -1.58
C GLY A 23 12.03 13.25 -1.42
N PHE A 24 12.04 12.38 -2.43
CA PHE A 24 11.40 11.06 -2.40
C PHE A 24 12.15 10.06 -1.49
N ASP A 25 12.30 10.33 -0.19
CA ASP A 25 13.16 9.52 0.69
C ASP A 25 12.41 8.39 1.45
N HIS A 26 11.07 8.36 1.42
CA HIS A 26 10.33 7.24 2.01
C HIS A 26 8.91 7.12 1.49
N TYR A 27 8.54 5.97 0.91
CA TYR A 27 7.25 5.26 0.91
C TYR A 27 5.89 6.03 1.01
N ILE A 28 5.82 7.31 0.65
CA ILE A 28 4.61 8.14 0.64
C ILE A 28 3.88 8.07 -0.74
N SER A 29 4.40 7.28 -1.68
CA SER A 29 3.94 7.26 -3.08
C SER A 29 2.49 6.82 -3.27
N LEU A 30 1.92 5.93 -2.44
CA LEU A 30 0.51 5.50 -2.61
C LEU A 30 -0.52 6.48 -2.04
N GLN A 31 -0.16 7.24 -1.01
CA GLN A 31 -1.09 8.14 -0.30
C GLN A 31 -1.31 9.47 -1.03
N ILE A 32 -0.35 9.89 -1.87
CA ILE A 32 -0.45 11.10 -2.69
C ILE A 32 -1.43 10.93 -3.86
N ILE A 33 -1.61 9.71 -4.37
CA ILE A 33 -2.43 9.43 -5.57
C ILE A 33 -3.89 9.89 -5.40
N PRO A 34 -4.64 9.51 -4.34
CA PRO A 34 -6.00 10.00 -4.14
C PRO A 34 -6.06 11.51 -3.87
N LEU A 35 -5.02 12.11 -3.28
CA LEU A 35 -4.93 13.55 -3.06
C LEU A 35 -4.81 14.31 -4.40
N VAL A 36 -3.97 13.81 -5.32
CA VAL A 36 -3.81 14.37 -6.67
C VAL A 36 -5.09 14.22 -7.47
N TYR A 37 -5.78 13.09 -7.37
CA TYR A 37 -7.11 12.92 -7.99
C TYR A 37 -8.08 13.98 -7.52
N LEU A 38 -8.20 14.15 -6.20
CA LEU A 38 -9.10 15.12 -5.59
C LEU A 38 -8.75 16.54 -6.06
N LEU A 39 -7.46 16.87 -6.14
CA LEU A 39 -7.00 18.17 -6.59
C LEU A 39 -7.40 18.42 -8.06
N VAL A 40 -7.13 17.47 -8.96
CA VAL A 40 -7.52 17.59 -10.37
C VAL A 40 -9.03 17.65 -10.53
N LEU A 41 -9.78 16.87 -9.76
CA LEU A 41 -11.24 16.84 -9.77
C LEU A 41 -11.86 18.16 -9.27
N VAL A 42 -11.25 18.81 -8.28
CA VAL A 42 -11.75 20.09 -7.75
C VAL A 42 -11.35 21.27 -8.64
N VAL A 43 -10.19 21.21 -9.28
CA VAL A 43 -9.68 22.29 -10.16
C VAL A 43 -10.31 22.24 -11.56
N SER A 44 -10.71 21.08 -12.06
CA SER A 44 -11.24 20.94 -13.43
C SER A 44 -12.60 21.61 -13.67
N PRO A 45 -13.62 21.57 -12.78
CA PRO A 45 -14.89 22.26 -12.99
C PRO A 45 -14.76 23.78 -13.18
N PRO A 46 -14.04 24.53 -12.32
CA PRO A 46 -13.87 25.97 -12.55
C PRO A 46 -13.03 26.27 -13.80
N ALA A 47 -12.06 25.42 -14.16
CA ALA A 47 -11.30 25.57 -15.40
C ALA A 47 -12.19 25.44 -16.66
N ILE A 48 -13.09 24.45 -16.69
CA ILE A 48 -14.02 24.26 -17.80
C ILE A 48 -15.06 25.39 -17.84
N ALA A 49 -15.58 25.82 -16.69
CA ALA A 49 -16.49 26.95 -16.62
C ALA A 49 -15.86 28.24 -17.19
N TRP A 50 -14.59 28.48 -16.87
CA TRP A 50 -13.82 29.58 -17.44
C TRP A 50 -13.64 29.44 -18.95
N LEU A 51 -13.36 28.24 -19.45
CA LEU A 51 -13.19 27.98 -20.89
C LEU A 51 -14.50 28.21 -21.66
N VAL A 52 -15.63 27.78 -21.10
CA VAL A 52 -16.97 28.04 -21.66
C VAL A 52 -17.25 29.54 -21.69
N TRP A 53 -16.92 30.27 -20.62
CA TRP A 53 -17.06 31.74 -20.58
C TRP A 53 -16.26 32.40 -21.71
N LEU A 54 -15.01 31.96 -21.92
CA LEU A 54 -14.16 32.46 -23.00
C LEU A 54 -14.75 32.15 -24.39
N ALA A 55 -15.39 31.00 -24.56
CA ALA A 55 -16.03 30.59 -25.81
C ALA A 55 -17.19 31.54 -26.22
N PHE A 56 -17.90 32.13 -25.27
CA PHE A 56 -18.90 33.17 -25.56
C PHE A 56 -18.28 34.44 -26.16
N GLY A 57 -17.01 34.73 -25.89
CA GLY A 57 -16.29 35.86 -26.48
C GLY A 57 -16.05 35.73 -27.99
N PHE A 58 -16.02 34.50 -28.51
CA PHE A 58 -15.86 34.22 -29.94
C PHE A 58 -17.19 34.21 -30.71
N GLY A 59 -18.33 34.15 -30.00
CA GLY A 59 -19.66 34.14 -30.60
C GLY A 59 -20.67 33.36 -29.77
N THR A 60 -21.94 33.77 -29.84
CA THR A 60 -23.04 33.14 -29.09
C THR A 60 -23.28 31.69 -29.51
N ALA A 61 -23.18 31.38 -30.80
CA ALA A 61 -23.32 30.01 -31.31
C ALA A 61 -22.20 29.09 -30.80
N THR A 62 -20.95 29.58 -30.78
CA THR A 62 -19.78 28.84 -30.29
C THR A 62 -19.86 28.60 -28.78
N GLY A 63 -20.27 29.61 -28.01
CA GLY A 63 -20.50 29.47 -26.57
C GLY A 63 -21.57 28.43 -26.24
N LEU A 64 -22.69 28.43 -26.98
CA LEU A 64 -23.75 27.46 -26.79
C LEU A 64 -23.29 26.03 -27.11
N ALA A 65 -22.57 25.85 -28.23
CA ALA A 65 -21.95 24.56 -28.57
C ALA A 65 -20.98 24.08 -27.48
N ALA A 66 -20.17 25.00 -26.92
CA ALA A 66 -19.24 24.69 -25.84
C ALA A 66 -19.95 24.24 -24.55
N VAL A 67 -21.10 24.82 -24.20
CA VAL A 67 -21.89 24.37 -23.03
C VAL A 67 -22.37 22.93 -23.19
N PHE A 68 -22.84 22.56 -24.38
CA PHE A 68 -23.27 21.17 -24.66
C PHE A 68 -22.09 20.19 -24.68
N LEU A 69 -20.93 20.62 -25.16
CA LEU A 69 -19.74 19.77 -25.27
C LEU A 69 -18.96 19.66 -23.94
N ALA A 70 -19.01 20.68 -23.10
CA ALA A 70 -18.32 20.77 -21.81
C ALA A 70 -18.49 19.53 -20.90
N PRO A 71 -19.71 18.99 -20.65
CA PRO A 71 -19.86 17.80 -19.81
C PRO A 71 -19.19 16.56 -20.40
N PHE A 72 -19.18 16.40 -21.73
CA PHE A 72 -18.50 15.29 -22.39
C PHE A 72 -16.98 15.41 -22.26
N VAL A 73 -16.44 16.61 -22.46
CA VAL A 73 -15.01 16.90 -22.29
C VAL A 73 -14.59 16.69 -20.83
N PHE A 74 -15.40 17.14 -19.87
CA PHE A 74 -15.16 16.92 -18.45
C PHE A 74 -15.11 15.44 -18.08
N LEU A 75 -16.10 14.66 -18.53
CA LEU A 75 -16.14 13.22 -18.27
C LEU A 75 -14.94 12.50 -18.90
N ALA A 76 -14.59 12.82 -20.15
CA ALA A 76 -13.42 12.27 -20.81
C ALA A 76 -12.13 12.61 -20.06
N TRP A 77 -11.98 13.86 -19.60
CA TRP A 77 -10.83 14.31 -18.82
C TRP A 77 -10.71 13.55 -17.48
N VAL A 78 -11.79 13.51 -16.69
CA VAL A 78 -11.81 12.79 -15.40
C VAL A 78 -11.57 11.30 -15.58
N SER A 79 -12.14 10.69 -16.63
CA SER A 79 -11.92 9.28 -16.97
C SER A 79 -10.47 9.01 -17.34
N CYS A 80 -9.85 9.85 -18.17
CA CYS A 80 -8.43 9.75 -18.52
C CYS A 80 -7.56 9.84 -17.26
N CYS A 81 -7.80 10.82 -16.40
CA CYS A 81 -7.11 10.92 -15.12
C CYS A 81 -7.27 9.65 -14.29
N ARG A 82 -8.49 9.09 -14.19
CA ARG A 82 -8.73 7.84 -13.46
C ARG A 82 -7.87 6.68 -13.99
N VAL A 83 -7.79 6.51 -15.31
CA VAL A 83 -6.95 5.46 -15.93
C VAL A 83 -5.48 5.67 -15.61
N VAL A 84 -4.98 6.91 -15.72
CA VAL A 84 -3.57 7.22 -15.40
C VAL A 84 -3.27 6.96 -13.93
N LEU A 85 -4.17 7.33 -13.01
CA LEU A 85 -4.01 7.06 -11.59
C LEU A 85 -4.06 5.57 -11.29
N GLU A 86 -4.95 4.82 -11.91
CA GLU A 86 -5.06 3.37 -11.75
C GLU A 86 -3.78 2.68 -12.24
N LEU A 87 -3.24 3.10 -13.39
CA LEU A 87 -1.95 2.66 -13.89
C LEU A 87 -0.82 2.99 -12.89
N LEU A 88 -0.82 4.21 -12.35
CA LEU A 88 0.20 4.66 -11.40
C LEU A 88 0.17 3.82 -10.11
N ILE A 89 -1.02 3.56 -9.57
CA ILE A 89 -1.22 2.68 -8.40
C ILE A 89 -0.69 1.28 -8.70
N VAL A 90 -1.03 0.71 -9.86
CA VAL A 90 -0.59 -0.62 -10.26
C VAL A 90 0.94 -0.70 -10.32
N VAL A 91 1.59 0.29 -10.94
CA VAL A 91 3.06 0.35 -11.02
C VAL A 91 3.68 0.39 -9.64
N PHE A 92 3.22 1.29 -8.76
CA PHE A 92 3.75 1.36 -7.39
C PHE A 92 3.50 0.10 -6.58
N ARG A 93 2.34 -0.55 -6.76
CA ARG A 93 2.01 -1.79 -6.08
C ARG A 93 2.92 -2.95 -6.51
N ILE A 94 3.37 -2.99 -7.77
CA ILE A 94 4.32 -4.00 -8.25
C ILE A 94 5.68 -3.80 -7.55
N THR A 95 6.14 -2.56 -7.40
CA THR A 95 7.42 -2.26 -6.74
C THR A 95 7.42 -2.70 -5.27
N ASP A 96 6.32 -2.46 -4.57
CA ASP A 96 6.13 -2.86 -3.17
C ASP A 96 6.17 -4.40 -3.00
N GLN A 97 5.57 -5.13 -3.94
CA GLN A 97 5.60 -6.59 -3.96
C GLN A 97 7.01 -7.17 -4.24
N LEU A 98 7.90 -6.42 -4.90
CA LEU A 98 9.27 -6.88 -5.15
C LEU A 98 10.15 -6.82 -3.90
N ASP A 99 9.90 -5.85 -3.00
CA ASP A 99 10.62 -5.76 -1.72
C ASP A 99 10.24 -6.91 -0.77
N GLU A 100 8.98 -7.33 -0.74
CA GLU A 100 8.53 -8.48 0.06
C GLU A 100 9.19 -9.80 -0.43
N VAL A 101 9.35 -9.96 -1.75
CA VAL A 101 10.02 -11.13 -2.34
C VAL A 101 11.53 -11.13 -2.04
N ALA A 102 12.17 -9.97 -1.88
CA ALA A 102 13.56 -9.87 -1.44
C ALA A 102 13.75 -10.35 0.00
N VAL A 103 12.81 -10.02 0.90
CA VAL A 103 12.85 -10.47 2.32
C VAL A 103 12.67 -11.99 2.44
N MET A 104 11.81 -12.60 1.61
CA MET A 104 11.62 -14.05 1.61
C MET A 104 12.88 -14.81 1.14
N ARG A 105 13.67 -14.23 0.22
CA ARG A 105 14.97 -14.80 -0.18
C ARG A 105 15.98 -14.83 0.96
N GLU A 106 16.00 -13.81 1.81
CA GLU A 106 16.90 -13.76 2.96
C GLU A 106 16.57 -14.83 4.01
N SER A 107 15.29 -15.15 4.18
CA SER A 107 14.85 -16.22 5.07
C SER A 107 15.23 -17.61 4.54
N VAL A 108 15.13 -17.81 3.22
CA VAL A 108 15.58 -19.05 2.56
C VAL A 108 17.10 -19.20 2.61
N ASP A 109 17.87 -18.11 2.52
CA ASP A 109 19.33 -18.10 2.64
C ASP A 109 19.81 -18.36 4.09
N LYS A 110 19.05 -17.87 5.08
CA LYS A 110 19.27 -18.23 6.49
C LYS A 110 18.96 -19.71 6.76
N LEU A 111 18.02 -20.31 6.04
CA LEU A 111 17.70 -21.73 6.19
C LEU A 111 18.70 -22.65 5.47
N SER A 112 19.24 -22.25 4.32
CA SER A 112 20.31 -23.00 3.65
C SER A 112 21.57 -23.04 4.49
N THR A 113 21.99 -21.90 5.07
CA THR A 113 23.15 -21.82 5.96
C THR A 113 22.94 -22.61 7.26
N LEU A 114 21.74 -22.55 7.86
CA LEU A 114 21.42 -23.38 9.02
C LEU A 114 21.37 -24.87 8.68
N SER A 115 20.87 -25.24 7.51
CA SER A 115 20.90 -26.62 7.01
C SER A 115 22.33 -27.09 6.76
N GLU A 116 23.21 -26.25 6.23
CA GLU A 116 24.62 -26.57 6.02
C GLU A 116 25.33 -26.80 7.36
N VAL A 117 25.08 -25.92 8.35
CA VAL A 117 25.63 -26.05 9.71
C VAL A 117 25.07 -27.28 10.43
N THR A 118 23.77 -27.59 10.29
CA THR A 118 23.15 -28.78 10.89
C THR A 118 23.55 -30.09 10.19
N VAL A 119 23.79 -30.08 8.87
CA VAL A 119 24.38 -31.21 8.14
C VAL A 119 25.81 -31.47 8.65
N PHE A 120 26.57 -30.43 8.95
CA PHE A 120 27.89 -30.56 9.56
C PHE A 120 27.85 -31.09 11.00
N THR A 121 26.74 -30.90 11.73
CA THR A 121 26.53 -31.45 13.09
C THR A 121 25.90 -32.85 13.12
N ARG A 122 25.49 -33.42 11.98
CA ARG A 122 24.90 -34.78 11.90
C ARG A 122 25.76 -35.93 12.44
N PRO A 123 27.11 -35.92 12.48
CA PRO A 123 27.84 -37.01 13.15
C PRO A 123 27.74 -36.96 14.68
N LEU A 124 27.36 -35.83 15.29
CA LEU A 124 27.36 -35.63 16.76
C LEU A 124 26.03 -35.98 17.44
N THR A 125 24.89 -35.91 16.75
CA THR A 125 23.57 -36.21 17.35
C THR A 125 23.35 -37.70 17.61
N ARG A 126 24.15 -38.59 17.00
CA ARG A 126 24.14 -40.03 17.31
C ARG A 126 24.65 -40.33 18.73
N PHE A 127 25.42 -39.42 19.33
CA PHE A 127 26.03 -39.60 20.65
C PHE A 127 25.23 -39.00 21.81
N LEU A 128 24.18 -38.19 21.55
CA LEU A 128 23.49 -37.42 22.59
C LEU A 128 22.01 -37.83 22.81
N LYS A 129 21.61 -39.05 22.42
CA LYS A 129 20.25 -39.54 22.71
C LYS A 129 20.08 -39.76 24.23
N PRO A 130 19.30 -38.94 24.97
CA PRO A 130 19.10 -39.16 26.39
C PRO A 130 18.11 -40.32 26.56
N ALA A 131 18.53 -41.34 27.30
CA ALA A 131 17.67 -42.44 27.71
C ALA A 131 16.79 -42.00 28.88
N SER A 132 15.58 -41.48 28.63
CA SER A 132 14.62 -41.20 29.71
C SER A 132 13.14 -41.38 29.38
N VAL A 133 12.81 -42.19 28.36
CA VAL A 133 11.40 -42.55 28.07
C VAL A 133 11.21 -44.06 28.13
N ARG A 134 11.39 -44.66 29.31
CA ARG A 134 11.02 -46.08 29.53
C ARG A 134 10.71 -46.47 30.99
N ASP A 135 10.07 -45.61 31.78
CA ASP A 135 9.58 -46.09 33.10
C ASP A 135 8.39 -45.29 33.67
N ARG A 136 7.38 -44.96 32.84
CA ARG A 136 6.13 -44.34 33.32
C ARG A 136 4.87 -45.21 33.22
N ASP A 137 4.97 -46.41 32.67
CA ASP A 137 3.81 -47.30 32.45
C ASP A 137 3.85 -48.59 33.28
N ARG A 138 4.56 -48.62 34.43
CA ARG A 138 4.38 -49.73 35.37
C ARG A 138 3.12 -49.48 36.21
N PRO A 139 2.11 -50.37 36.18
CA PRO A 139 0.99 -50.26 37.10
C PRO A 139 1.49 -50.42 38.55
N PRO A 140 0.90 -49.70 39.52
CA PRO A 140 1.33 -49.76 40.91
C PRO A 140 1.09 -51.16 41.49
N PRO A 141 1.99 -51.68 42.35
CA PRO A 141 1.77 -52.94 43.05
C PRO A 141 0.55 -52.82 43.96
N SER A 142 -0.38 -53.76 43.79
CA SER A 142 -1.59 -53.92 44.62
C SER A 142 -1.23 -54.24 46.07
N GLY A 143 -1.57 -53.31 46.97
CA GLY A 143 -1.96 -53.43 48.39
C GLY A 143 -1.29 -54.46 49.33
N PRO A 144 -0.97 -54.09 50.60
CA PRO A 144 -0.44 -55.04 51.57
C PRO A 144 -1.57 -55.96 52.08
N GLY A 145 -1.56 -57.21 51.61
CA GLY A 145 -2.41 -58.29 52.10
C GLY A 145 -1.84 -58.89 53.39
N SER A 146 -2.61 -58.74 54.45
CA SER A 146 -2.41 -59.31 55.79
C SER A 146 -2.48 -60.84 55.85
N ARG A 147 -1.89 -61.40 56.93
CA ARG A 147 -2.18 -62.73 57.53
C ARG A 147 -1.66 -63.92 56.69
N ARG A 148 -1.02 -64.93 57.25
CA ARG A 148 -1.09 -65.54 58.58
C ARG A 148 0.10 -66.49 58.75
#